data_AF-A0A1G7EJ97-F1
#
_entry.id   AF-A0A1G7EJ97-F1
#
_cell.length_a   1.000
_cell.length_b   1.000
_cell.length_c   1.000
_cell.angle_alpha   90.00
_cell.angle_beta   90.00
_cell.angle_gamma   90.00
#
_symmetry.space_group_name_H-M   'P 1'
#
loop_
_entity.id
_entity.type
_entity.pdbx_description
1 polymer ?
#
loop_
_entity_poly.entity_id
_entity_poly.type
_entity_poly.pdbx_seq_one_letter_code
_entity_poly.pdbx_strand_id
1 'polypeptide(L)'
;MISPLQTTIPQPDGSDRHVIIEPVLEKDSEGRFGSTGVYKVFKDAFGDETHLFTEPLESEAPADDLPDEQNPDYLGKFVFENRELQHFEGQVLSLAEQAYLAVFIESYQEPDI
;
A
#
# COMPACT_ATOMS: atom_id res chain seq x y z
N MET A 1 -5.30 8.31 12.12
CA MET A 1 -5.88 8.03 10.79
C MET A 1 -4.79 7.37 9.99
N ILE A 2 -4.97 6.10 9.62
CA ILE A 2 -3.96 5.37 8.86
C ILE A 2 -4.16 5.76 7.39
N SER A 3 -3.19 6.45 6.81
CA SER A 3 -3.27 6.99 5.44
C SER A 3 -2.45 6.14 4.47
N PRO A 4 -2.86 6.05 3.19
CA PRO A 4 -2.06 5.38 2.17
C PRO A 4 -0.71 6.09 2.02
N LEU A 5 0.33 5.30 1.77
CA LEU A 5 1.71 5.75 1.74
C LEU A 5 2.24 5.74 0.32
N GLN A 6 2.80 6.84 -0.14
CA GLN A 6 3.47 6.89 -1.43
C GLN A 6 4.98 6.82 -1.22
N THR A 7 5.64 5.93 -1.96
CA THR A 7 7.10 5.77 -1.93
C THR A 7 7.62 5.41 -3.32
N THR A 8 8.94 5.49 -3.48
CA THR A 8 9.63 5.18 -4.73
C THR A 8 10.60 4.03 -4.52
N ILE A 9 10.62 3.10 -5.46
CA ILE A 9 11.54 1.96 -5.45
C ILE A 9 12.61 2.19 -6.52
N PRO A 10 13.89 2.35 -6.12
CA PRO A 10 14.96 2.54 -7.09
C PRO A 10 15.15 1.27 -7.92
N GLN A 11 15.09 1.41 -9.24
CA GLN A 11 15.26 0.32 -10.20
C GLN A 11 16.72 0.20 -10.63
N PRO A 12 17.17 -1.00 -11.05
CA PRO A 12 18.55 -1.21 -11.50
C PRO A 12 18.92 -0.45 -12.78
N ASP A 13 17.94 0.01 -13.57
CA ASP A 13 18.19 0.86 -14.75
C ASP A 13 18.44 2.33 -14.38
N GLY A 14 18.30 2.69 -13.10
CA GLY A 14 18.43 4.05 -12.60
C GLY A 14 17.13 4.86 -12.62
N SER A 15 16.01 4.26 -13.03
CA SER A 15 14.68 4.85 -12.88
C SER A 15 14.10 4.61 -11.48
N ASP A 16 13.16 5.46 -11.07
CA ASP A 16 12.39 5.25 -9.85
C ASP A 16 10.99 4.75 -10.21
N ARG A 17 10.58 3.63 -9.60
CA ARG A 17 9.21 3.12 -9.70
C ARG A 17 8.39 3.68 -8.55
N HIS A 18 7.43 4.53 -8.84
CA HIS A 18 6.51 5.06 -7.85
C HIS A 18 5.46 4.00 -7.47
N VAL A 19 5.19 3.87 -6.17
CA VAL A 19 4.20 2.92 -5.64
C VAL A 19 3.40 3.54 -4.50
N ILE A 20 2.15 3.07 -4.36
CA ILE A 20 1.24 3.38 -3.26
C ILE A 20 1.10 2.14 -2.39
N ILE A 21 1.21 2.28 -1.08
CA ILE A 21 1.04 1.23 -0.09
C ILE A 21 -0.20 1.56 0.72
N GLU A 22 -1.23 0.75 0.60
CA GLU A 22 -2.50 0.92 1.31
C GLU A 22 -2.65 -0.13 2.42
N PRO A 23 -2.71 0.29 3.70
CA PRO A 23 -2.99 -0.61 4.80
C PRO A 23 -4.45 -1.06 4.77
N VAL A 24 -4.67 -2.37 4.87
CA VAL A 24 -6.01 -2.94 4.97
C VAL A 24 -6.48 -2.81 6.41
N LEU A 25 -7.55 -2.03 6.59
CA LEU A 25 -8.19 -1.83 7.88
C LEU A 25 -9.40 -2.74 7.99
N GLU A 26 -9.45 -3.53 9.07
CA GLU A 26 -10.63 -4.30 9.40
C GLU A 26 -11.41 -3.59 10.49
N LYS A 27 -12.72 -3.53 10.30
CA LYS A 27 -13.63 -2.98 11.29
C LYS A 27 -13.93 -4.06 12.32
N ASP A 28 -13.49 -3.85 13.56
CA ASP A 28 -13.83 -4.73 14.67
C ASP A 28 -15.32 -4.66 15.03
N SER A 29 -15.78 -5.61 15.86
CA SER A 29 -17.18 -5.71 16.31
C SER A 29 -17.70 -4.47 17.07
N GLU A 30 -16.80 -3.60 17.57
CA GLU A 30 -17.11 -2.32 18.22
C GLU A 30 -17.08 -1.14 17.24
N GLY A 31 -16.80 -1.43 15.97
CA GLY A 31 -16.80 -0.47 14.89
C GLY A 31 -15.52 0.36 14.76
N ARG A 32 -14.43 -0.02 15.45
CA ARG A 32 -13.14 0.63 15.28
C ARG A 32 -12.36 -0.02 14.14
N PHE A 33 -11.63 0.79 13.40
CA PHE A 33 -10.76 0.32 12.32
C PHE A 33 -9.40 -0.04 12.91
N GLY A 34 -9.06 -1.32 12.88
CA GLY A 34 -7.75 -1.83 13.30
C GLY A 34 -6.90 -2.23 12.11
N SER A 35 -5.59 -2.02 12.21
CA SER A 35 -4.63 -2.53 11.23
C SER A 35 -4.65 -4.05 11.24
N THR A 36 -4.92 -4.67 10.08
CA THR A 36 -4.87 -6.12 9.93
C THR A 36 -3.44 -6.67 9.80
N GLY A 37 -2.45 -5.77 9.67
CA GLY A 37 -1.09 -6.12 9.28
C GLY A 37 -0.93 -6.40 7.79
N VAL A 38 -2.00 -6.29 7.00
CA VAL A 38 -1.95 -6.44 5.54
C VAL A 38 -1.77 -5.09 4.88
N TYR A 39 -0.79 -4.99 3.98
CA TYR A 39 -0.49 -3.79 3.20
C TYR A 39 -0.52 -4.13 1.72
N LYS A 40 -1.50 -3.59 1.00
CA LYS A 40 -1.58 -3.74 -0.46
C LYS A 40 -0.64 -2.74 -1.11
N VAL A 41 -0.02 -3.14 -2.22
CA VAL A 41 0.91 -2.30 -2.97
C VAL A 41 0.40 -2.15 -4.38
N PHE A 42 0.32 -0.91 -4.82
CA PHE A 42 -0.13 -0.52 -6.14
C PHE A 42 0.95 0.28 -6.84
N LYS A 43 1.01 0.18 -8.16
CA LYS A 43 1.80 1.05 -9.00
C LYS A 43 1.17 2.44 -8.93
N ASP A 44 2.00 3.43 -8.63
CA ASP A 44 1.58 4.81 -8.75
C ASP A 44 1.67 5.19 -10.24
N ALA A 45 0.51 5.37 -10.87
CA ALA A 45 0.41 5.82 -12.24
C ALA A 45 0.64 7.34 -12.38
N PHE A 46 0.82 8.06 -11.26
CA PHE A 46 0.89 9.52 -11.16
C PHE A 46 2.32 10.09 -11.27
N GLY A 47 3.20 9.41 -12.02
CA GLY A 47 4.49 9.98 -12.45
C GLY A 47 4.37 11.17 -13.41
N ASP A 48 3.15 11.64 -13.72
CA ASP A 48 2.89 12.85 -14.49
C ASP A 48 2.29 13.90 -13.55
N GLU A 49 2.96 15.04 -13.50
CA GLU A 49 2.73 16.16 -12.58
C GLU A 49 1.23 16.51 -12.42
N THR A 50 0.85 16.84 -11.17
CA THR A 50 -0.36 17.57 -10.74
C THR A 50 -1.60 16.76 -10.31
N HIS A 51 -2.19 17.22 -9.19
CA HIS A 51 -3.52 16.88 -8.64
C HIS A 51 -3.63 15.78 -7.57
N LEU A 52 -2.85 15.89 -6.49
CA LEU A 52 -3.38 15.52 -5.16
C LEU A 52 -4.46 16.55 -4.80
N PHE A 53 -5.71 16.25 -5.18
CA PHE A 53 -6.88 16.98 -4.75
C PHE A 53 -6.90 17.04 -3.22
N THR A 54 -6.72 18.25 -2.69
CA THR A 54 -7.14 18.66 -1.36
C THR A 54 -8.66 18.65 -1.28
N GLU A 55 -9.31 17.48 -1.15
CA GLU A 55 -10.69 17.40 -0.67
C GLU A 55 -10.85 16.15 0.22
N PRO A 56 -11.52 16.25 1.39
CA PRO A 56 -11.76 15.11 2.26
C PRO A 56 -12.64 14.09 1.50
N LEU A 57 -12.17 12.84 1.43
CA LEU A 57 -12.84 11.76 0.70
C LEU A 57 -14.10 11.28 1.44
N GLU A 58 -15.13 12.13 1.53
CA GLU A 58 -16.51 11.67 1.53
C GLU A 58 -16.89 11.45 0.06
N SER A 59 -16.64 10.24 -0.44
CA SER A 59 -17.27 9.80 -1.68
C SER A 59 -17.65 8.35 -1.52
N GLU A 60 -18.96 8.16 -1.34
CA GLU A 60 -19.73 6.98 -1.71
C GLU A 60 -19.53 6.69 -3.21
N ALA A 61 -18.30 6.35 -3.62
CA ALA A 61 -18.09 5.64 -4.86
C ALA A 61 -18.73 4.26 -4.67
N PRO A 62 -19.59 3.79 -5.60
CA PRO A 62 -20.04 2.41 -5.55
C PRO A 62 -18.78 1.55 -5.52
N ALA A 63 -18.66 0.71 -4.49
CA ALA A 63 -17.61 -0.28 -4.36
C ALA A 63 -17.59 -1.09 -5.66
N ASP A 64 -16.73 -0.69 -6.59
CA ASP A 64 -16.44 -1.47 -7.77
C ASP A 64 -15.64 -2.65 -7.23
N ASP A 65 -16.36 -3.74 -6.97
CA ASP A 65 -15.93 -5.04 -6.45
C ASP A 65 -15.01 -5.74 -7.46
N LEU A 66 -14.15 -4.99 -8.15
CA LEU A 66 -13.08 -5.54 -8.94
C LEU A 66 -12.07 -6.12 -7.95
N PRO A 67 -11.83 -7.44 -7.96
CA PRO A 67 -10.81 -8.02 -7.11
C PRO A 67 -9.48 -7.34 -7.46
N ASP A 68 -8.65 -7.08 -6.45
CA ASP A 68 -7.36 -6.40 -6.63
C ASP A 68 -6.51 -7.11 -7.70
N GLU A 69 -6.68 -8.43 -7.87
CA GLU A 69 -6.04 -9.27 -8.89
C GLU A 69 -6.37 -8.88 -10.35
N GLN A 70 -7.48 -8.17 -10.59
CA GLN A 70 -7.86 -7.64 -11.90
C GLN A 70 -7.39 -6.20 -12.11
N ASN A 71 -6.85 -5.55 -11.08
CA ASN A 71 -6.28 -4.22 -11.20
C ASN A 71 -4.86 -4.33 -11.80
N PRO A 72 -4.60 -3.77 -13.00
CA PRO A 72 -3.27 -3.81 -13.62
C PRO A 72 -2.20 -3.07 -12.82
N ASP A 73 -2.62 -2.17 -11.92
CA ASP A 73 -1.73 -1.44 -11.02
C ASP A 73 -1.49 -2.21 -9.71
N TYR A 74 -2.20 -3.30 -9.42
CA TYR A 74 -1.95 -4.09 -8.21
C TYR A 74 -0.65 -4.91 -8.35
N LEU A 75 0.33 -4.59 -7.51
CA LEU A 75 1.65 -5.22 -7.51
C LEU A 75 1.71 -6.43 -6.55
N GLY A 76 0.84 -6.44 -5.54
CA GLY A 76 0.72 -7.50 -4.54
C GLY A 76 0.40 -6.94 -3.16
N LYS A 77 0.51 -7.77 -2.13
CA LYS A 77 0.32 -7.37 -0.74
C LYS A 77 1.32 -8.02 0.19
N PHE A 78 1.75 -7.28 1.20
CA PHE A 78 2.55 -7.77 2.31
C PHE A 78 1.64 -8.16 3.46
N VAL A 79 1.87 -9.32 4.05
CA VAL A 79 1.16 -9.79 5.23
C VAL A 79 2.13 -9.79 6.40
N PHE A 80 1.91 -8.89 7.35
CA PHE A 80 2.66 -8.83 8.59
C PHE A 80 1.83 -9.43 9.72
N GLU A 81 2.46 -10.27 10.53
CA GLU A 81 1.88 -10.81 11.76
C GLU A 81 2.83 -10.46 12.91
N ASN A 82 2.30 -9.87 13.99
CA ASN A 82 3.12 -9.44 15.13
C ASN A 82 4.31 -8.51 14.78
N ARG A 83 4.16 -7.69 13.73
CA ARG A 83 5.20 -6.79 13.18
C ARG A 83 6.34 -7.49 12.44
N GLU A 84 6.22 -8.79 12.18
CA GLU A 84 7.16 -9.52 11.34
C GLU A 84 6.50 -9.79 9.99
N LEU A 85 7.24 -9.58 8.90
CA LEU A 85 6.76 -9.94 7.56
C LEU A 85 6.62 -11.47 7.49
N GLN A 86 5.40 -11.96 7.34
CA GLN A 86 5.15 -13.39 7.15
C GLN A 86 5.43 -13.79 5.71
N HIS A 87 4.78 -13.12 4.76
CA HIS A 87 4.96 -13.38 3.34
C HIS A 87 4.46 -12.21 2.49
N PHE A 88 4.92 -12.19 1.26
CA PHE A 88 4.42 -11.31 0.21
C PHE A 88 3.60 -12.13 -0.79
N GLU A 89 2.38 -11.71 -1.06
CA GLU A 89 1.51 -12.29 -2.09
C GLU A 89 1.51 -11.37 -3.31
N GLY A 90 2.24 -11.75 -4.36
CA GLY A 90 2.34 -11.01 -5.61
C GLY A 90 3.43 -11.57 -6.52
N GLN A 91 3.37 -11.28 -7.81
CA GLN A 91 4.32 -11.79 -8.80
C GLN A 91 5.13 -10.70 -9.51
N VAL A 92 4.79 -9.42 -9.28
CA VAL A 92 5.31 -8.30 -10.08
C VAL A 92 6.60 -7.70 -9.51
N LEU A 93 6.77 -7.75 -8.19
CA LEU A 93 7.94 -7.19 -7.50
C LEU A 93 9.08 -8.20 -7.42
N SER A 94 10.29 -7.77 -7.75
CA SER A 94 11.51 -8.54 -7.52
C SER A 94 11.87 -8.65 -6.03
N LEU A 95 12.70 -9.63 -5.67
CA LEU A 95 13.12 -9.84 -4.27
C LEU A 95 13.77 -8.60 -3.63
N ALA A 96 14.52 -7.83 -4.42
CA ALA A 96 15.15 -6.59 -3.94
C ALA A 96 14.10 -5.51 -3.64
N GLU A 97 13.13 -5.33 -4.54
CA GLU A 97 12.01 -4.39 -4.34
C GLU A 97 11.15 -4.81 -3.15
N GLN A 98 10.88 -6.11 -2.99
CA GLN A 98 10.15 -6.64 -1.86
C GLN A 98 10.86 -6.35 -0.52
N ALA A 99 12.17 -6.59 -0.46
CA ALA A 99 12.97 -6.29 0.73
C ALA A 99 12.98 -4.79 1.06
N TYR A 100 13.12 -3.93 0.05
CA TYR A 100 13.08 -2.48 0.23
C TYR A 100 11.75 -2.01 0.82
N LEU A 101 10.63 -2.46 0.24
CA LEU A 101 9.29 -2.12 0.72
C LEU A 101 8.98 -2.70 2.09
N ALA A 102 9.41 -3.93 2.37
CA ALA A 102 9.20 -4.55 3.67
C ALA A 102 9.88 -3.74 4.78
N VAL A 103 11.13 -3.33 4.57
CA VAL A 103 11.87 -2.46 5.50
C VAL A 103 11.21 -1.08 5.62
N PHE A 104 10.73 -0.52 4.50
CA PHE A 104 10.02 0.75 4.51
C PHE A 104 8.75 0.68 5.36
N ILE A 105 7.92 -0.35 5.18
CA ILE A 105 6.68 -0.56 5.93
C ILE A 105 6.98 -0.81 7.42
N GLU A 106 7.99 -1.62 7.73
CA GLU A 106 8.41 -1.88 9.12
C GLU A 106 8.94 -0.61 9.81
N SER A 107 9.71 0.20 9.08
CA SER A 107 10.27 1.46 9.59
C SER A 107 9.24 2.59 9.66
N TYR A 108 8.14 2.49 8.90
CA TYR A 108 7.03 3.42 8.96
C TYR A 108 6.23 3.14 10.24
N GLN A 109 6.81 3.52 11.38
CA GLN A 109 6.08 3.66 12.63
C GLN A 109 5.16 4.88 12.51
N GLU A 110 3.85 4.64 12.55
CA GLU A 110 2.90 5.72 12.80
C GLU A 110 3.36 6.48 14.04
N PRO A 111 3.52 7.82 13.99
CA PRO A 111 3.66 8.57 15.21
C PRO A 111 2.39 8.38 16.03
N ASP A 112 2.54 7.87 17.26
CA ASP A 112 1.50 7.82 18.28
C ASP A 112 1.03 9.28 18.51
N ILE A 113 -0.17 9.65 18.03
CA ILE A 113 -0.78 10.98 18.21
C ILE A 113 -1.94 10.90 19.20
#